data_AF-K0KJP0-F1
#
_entry.id   AF-K0KJP0-F1
#
_cell.length_a   1.000
_cell.length_b   1.000
_cell.length_c   1.000
_cell.angle_alpha   90.00
_cell.angle_beta   90.00
_cell.angle_gamma   90.00
#
_symmetry.space_group_name_H-M   'P 1'
#
loop_
_entity.id
_entity.type
_entity.pdbx_description
1 polymer ?
#
loop_
_entity_poly.entity_id
_entity_poly.type
_entity_poly.pdbx_seq_one_letter_code
_entity_poly.pdbx_strand_id
1 'polypeptide(L)'
;MLYELLESIFHINKNEKFMIYIRPAFIRYWRFKVSLLPLYHRFNQYWKPLNDNVLKKLKTKNEHEEESLLGPFPIEIWQIIMQKGHVRKEVLSINDMFFNELLPYAYANSGKTLQLLLVISSTSKMRQNDDCFLRNGPDFPSKPYESAQSIYERSLQSSKFEYEFLDVSYDVSTSFKYEFFGEQLYEDTLLITDYEEIKFIFSHIINNPDSRIKEHFKSIYVDVSILHGYQELIYDSDINDTLRKTGRSFPVDGSSVKIQVKANDFFYGTDSHQLFDKDNDRWSDPNGVLKNVDAHSFSLEPFKTANEIYPTKVYFNELIHIAELFKSYALNERKYLMNVSHKRQLRSYHPYNKYVLSHDQINRPLPSYNLNRFDHIRGAFNPLNLFANDLNWDTDDDDDDGEEEELEDDDDAQGLDTELDQAGTNFDGYELKSDGAIASHNVKIQKRRFATELETRSLIKKMIETLSSENVCNGVNTSLFIIGILSFEETTDIPKNETLSAKPIPNMFRYKPHMTLLNKPYSN
;
A
#
# COMPACT_ATOMS: atom_id res chain seq x y z
N MET A 1 -38.52 -7.11 9.70
CA MET A 1 -39.14 -7.77 10.87
C MET A 1 -38.22 -8.73 11.61
N LEU A 2 -37.89 -9.95 11.13
CA LEU A 2 -37.02 -10.88 11.87
C LEU A 2 -35.60 -10.32 12.09
N TYR A 3 -35.02 -9.69 11.06
CA TYR A 3 -33.71 -9.05 11.16
C TYR A 3 -33.71 -7.90 12.17
N GLU A 4 -34.69 -7.01 12.09
CA GLU A 4 -34.86 -5.88 13.03
C GLU A 4 -35.08 -6.37 14.47
N LEU A 5 -35.78 -7.50 14.66
CA LEU A 5 -35.96 -8.13 15.96
C LEU A 5 -34.62 -8.66 16.50
N LEU A 6 -33.82 -9.33 15.66
CA LEU A 6 -32.51 -9.84 16.04
C LEU A 6 -31.50 -8.70 16.31
N GLU A 7 -31.54 -7.61 15.53
CA GLU A 7 -30.75 -6.39 15.80
C GLU A 7 -31.18 -5.70 17.10
N SER A 8 -32.49 -5.63 17.36
CA SER A 8 -33.00 -5.04 18.61
C SER A 8 -32.55 -5.83 19.84
N ILE A 9 -32.59 -7.17 19.76
CA ILE A 9 -32.08 -8.05 20.82
C ILE A 9 -30.56 -7.89 20.99
N PHE A 10 -29.84 -7.71 19.88
CA PHE A 10 -28.39 -7.48 19.92
C PHE A 10 -28.01 -6.14 20.56
N HIS A 11 -28.71 -5.05 20.24
CA HIS A 11 -28.47 -3.74 20.84
C HIS A 11 -28.67 -3.73 22.37
N ILE A 12 -29.57 -4.58 22.86
CA ILE A 12 -29.84 -4.74 24.30
C ILE A 12 -28.73 -5.55 24.99
N ASN A 13 -28.08 -6.47 24.27
CA ASN A 13 -27.12 -7.40 24.86
C ASN A 13 -25.73 -7.26 24.23
N LYS A 14 -24.91 -6.32 24.76
CA LYS A 14 -23.50 -6.13 24.37
C LYS A 14 -22.58 -7.32 24.75
N ASN A 15 -23.12 -8.44 25.21
CA ASN A 15 -22.33 -9.58 25.65
C ASN A 15 -21.80 -10.36 24.43
N GLU A 16 -20.47 -10.38 24.26
CA GLU A 16 -19.78 -11.15 23.21
C GLU A 16 -20.19 -12.62 23.15
N LYS A 17 -20.49 -13.23 24.30
CA LYS A 17 -20.97 -14.62 24.35
C LYS A 17 -22.32 -14.79 23.67
N PHE A 18 -23.18 -13.77 23.67
CA PHE A 18 -24.46 -13.80 22.98
C PHE A 18 -24.28 -13.94 21.46
N MET A 19 -23.25 -13.31 20.89
CA MET A 19 -22.94 -13.44 19.46
C MET A 19 -22.68 -14.87 19.04
N ILE A 20 -21.96 -15.63 19.86
CA ILE A 20 -21.64 -17.03 19.57
C ILE A 20 -22.92 -17.86 19.39
N TYR A 21 -23.93 -17.66 20.24
CA TYR A 21 -25.17 -18.43 20.20
C TYR A 21 -26.10 -18.05 19.05
N ILE A 22 -26.16 -16.77 18.69
CA ILE A 22 -27.09 -16.26 17.66
C ILE A 22 -26.49 -16.32 16.24
N ARG A 23 -25.17 -16.42 16.11
CA ARG A 23 -24.43 -16.43 14.83
C ARG A 23 -24.96 -17.47 13.83
N PRO A 24 -25.26 -18.73 14.19
CA PRO A 24 -25.80 -19.69 13.23
C PRO A 24 -27.12 -19.23 12.59
N ALA A 25 -27.97 -18.52 13.35
CA ALA A 25 -29.21 -17.96 12.82
C ALA A 25 -28.93 -16.80 11.86
N PHE A 26 -27.99 -15.91 12.19
CA PHE A 26 -27.56 -14.83 11.30
C PHE A 26 -26.97 -15.37 9.99
N ILE A 27 -26.12 -16.40 10.03
CA ILE A 27 -25.55 -17.02 8.82
C ILE A 27 -26.66 -17.58 7.92
N ARG A 28 -27.66 -18.27 8.49
CA ARG A 28 -28.80 -18.79 7.70
C ARG A 28 -29.60 -17.66 7.06
N TYR A 29 -29.91 -16.61 7.82
CA TYR A 29 -30.59 -15.42 7.29
C TYR A 29 -29.77 -14.75 6.20
N TRP A 30 -28.45 -14.63 6.39
CA TRP A 30 -27.54 -14.05 5.41
C TRP A 30 -27.51 -14.83 4.11
N ARG A 31 -27.40 -16.16 4.18
CA ARG A 31 -27.45 -17.03 2.99
C ARG A 31 -28.76 -16.87 2.22
N PHE A 32 -29.88 -16.74 2.92
CA PHE A 32 -31.16 -16.41 2.29
C PHE A 32 -31.10 -15.04 1.59
N LYS A 33 -30.60 -14.00 2.26
CA LYS A 33 -30.41 -12.66 1.66
C LYS A 33 -29.53 -12.72 0.41
N VAL A 34 -28.41 -13.42 0.46
CA VAL A 34 -27.47 -13.59 -0.67
C VAL A 34 -28.11 -14.34 -1.84
N SER A 35 -28.96 -15.34 -1.58
CA SER A 35 -29.70 -16.05 -2.63
C SER A 35 -30.63 -15.15 -3.46
N LEU A 36 -31.00 -13.97 -2.92
CA LEU A 36 -31.82 -12.98 -3.62
C LEU A 36 -30.99 -11.95 -4.43
N LEU A 37 -29.67 -11.86 -4.21
CA LEU A 37 -28.81 -10.88 -4.90
C LEU A 37 -28.78 -11.07 -6.43
N PRO A 38 -28.75 -12.30 -7.00
CA PRO A 38 -28.83 -12.47 -8.44
C PRO A 38 -30.13 -11.90 -9.05
N LEU A 39 -31.26 -12.04 -8.34
CA LEU A 39 -32.55 -11.49 -8.77
C LEU A 39 -32.53 -9.96 -8.71
N TYR A 40 -32.04 -9.39 -7.62
CA TYR A 40 -31.90 -7.95 -7.46
C TYR A 40 -30.95 -7.33 -8.49
N HIS A 41 -29.82 -7.99 -8.74
CA HIS A 41 -28.85 -7.56 -9.76
C HIS A 41 -29.46 -7.57 -11.16
N ARG A 42 -30.16 -8.64 -11.56
CA ARG A 42 -30.88 -8.69 -12.85
C ARG A 42 -31.93 -7.60 -12.94
N PHE A 43 -32.73 -7.41 -11.89
CA PHE A 43 -33.72 -6.34 -11.84
C PHE A 43 -33.06 -4.98 -12.06
N ASN A 44 -32.01 -4.64 -11.31
CA ASN A 44 -31.28 -3.38 -11.46
C ASN A 44 -30.70 -3.16 -12.86
N GLN A 45 -30.17 -4.21 -13.50
CA GLN A 45 -29.67 -4.12 -14.88
C GLN A 45 -30.78 -3.74 -15.87
N TYR A 46 -32.01 -4.23 -15.69
CA TYR A 46 -33.14 -3.86 -16.55
C TYR A 46 -33.67 -2.45 -16.26
N TRP A 47 -33.63 -2.00 -15.00
CA TRP A 47 -34.19 -0.70 -14.60
C TRP A 47 -33.24 0.49 -14.76
N LYS A 48 -31.92 0.29 -14.66
CA LYS A 48 -30.93 1.37 -14.78
C LYS A 48 -31.04 2.17 -16.10
N PRO A 49 -31.22 1.54 -17.28
CA PRO A 49 -31.41 2.27 -18.54
C PRO A 49 -32.66 3.17 -18.58
N LEU A 50 -33.73 2.80 -17.88
CA LEU A 50 -34.95 3.62 -17.79
C LEU A 50 -34.68 4.92 -17.05
N ASN A 51 -33.95 4.88 -15.94
CA ASN A 51 -33.60 6.06 -15.16
C ASN A 51 -32.57 6.94 -15.88
N ASP A 52 -31.55 6.35 -16.50
CA ASP A 52 -30.52 7.12 -17.21
C ASP A 52 -31.11 7.90 -18.40
N ASN A 53 -32.10 7.33 -19.08
CA ASN A 53 -32.81 8.02 -20.17
C ASN A 53 -33.70 9.18 -19.66
N VAL A 54 -34.30 9.05 -18.48
CA VAL A 54 -35.05 10.15 -17.84
C VAL A 54 -34.08 11.26 -17.40
N LEU A 55 -32.94 10.91 -16.81
CA LEU A 55 -31.94 11.87 -16.36
C LEU A 55 -31.27 12.60 -17.55
N LYS A 56 -30.95 11.88 -18.63
CA LYS A 56 -30.42 12.49 -19.86
C LYS A 56 -31.41 13.47 -20.48
N LYS A 57 -32.70 13.12 -20.54
CA LYS A 57 -33.77 14.02 -21.03
C LYS A 57 -33.95 15.28 -20.17
N LEU A 58 -33.61 15.23 -18.89
CA LEU A 58 -33.63 16.41 -18.01
C LEU A 58 -32.39 17.29 -18.21
N LYS A 59 -31.23 16.71 -18.57
CA LYS A 59 -29.99 17.47 -18.82
C LYS A 59 -29.96 18.15 -20.19
N THR A 60 -30.54 17.55 -21.23
CA THR A 60 -30.59 18.15 -22.58
C THR A 60 -31.52 19.36 -22.70
N LYS A 61 -32.14 19.83 -21.61
CA LYS A 61 -33.03 21.00 -21.64
C LYS A 61 -32.35 22.34 -21.29
N ASN A 62 -31.03 22.34 -21.01
CA ASN A 62 -30.29 23.52 -20.56
C ASN A 62 -29.09 23.93 -21.44
N GLU A 63 -28.98 23.45 -22.68
CA GLU A 63 -27.86 23.79 -23.58
C GLU A 63 -28.33 24.66 -24.75
N HIS A 64 -28.59 25.94 -24.47
CA HIS A 64 -28.56 26.99 -25.49
C HIS A 64 -28.22 28.33 -24.82
N GLU A 65 -26.92 28.55 -24.62
CA GLU A 65 -26.28 29.86 -24.57
C GLU A 65 -24.79 29.64 -24.85
N GLU A 66 -24.36 29.95 -26.08
CA GLU A 66 -22.94 29.97 -26.45
C GLU A 66 -22.31 31.21 -25.80
N GLU A 67 -21.89 31.08 -24.54
CA GLU A 67 -20.97 32.01 -23.91
C GLU A 67 -19.54 31.72 -24.37
N SER A 68 -18.78 32.80 -24.59
CA SER A 68 -17.35 32.85 -24.89
C SER A 68 -16.56 31.70 -24.26
N LEU A 69 -15.90 30.89 -25.12
CA LEU A 69 -15.03 29.76 -24.80
C LEU A 69 -13.89 30.06 -23.79
N LEU A 70 -13.68 31.33 -23.43
CA LEU A 70 -12.63 31.78 -22.50
C LEU A 70 -13.15 32.10 -21.09
N GLY A 71 -14.46 32.24 -20.89
CA GLY A 71 -14.98 32.99 -19.75
C GLY A 71 -14.40 34.43 -19.71
N PRO A 72 -14.66 35.21 -18.65
CA PRO A 72 -14.22 36.60 -18.54
C PRO A 72 -12.82 36.81 -17.95
N PHE A 73 -12.11 35.73 -17.59
CA PHE A 73 -10.93 35.83 -16.74
C PHE A 73 -9.62 35.72 -17.52
N PRO A 74 -8.63 36.60 -17.25
CA PRO A 74 -7.30 36.49 -17.83
C PRO A 74 -6.55 35.29 -17.25
N ILE A 75 -5.49 34.84 -17.93
CA ILE A 75 -4.79 33.58 -17.64
C ILE A 75 -4.23 33.53 -16.22
N GLU A 76 -3.84 34.66 -15.65
CA GLU A 76 -3.32 34.81 -14.29
C GLU A 76 -4.39 34.47 -13.24
N ILE A 77 -5.65 34.77 -13.52
CA ILE A 77 -6.76 34.39 -12.63
C ILE A 77 -6.99 32.89 -12.70
N TRP A 78 -6.87 32.27 -13.88
CA TRP A 78 -6.93 30.82 -14.02
C TRP A 78 -5.78 30.12 -13.30
N GLN A 79 -4.57 30.67 -13.32
CA GLN A 79 -3.45 30.19 -12.49
C GLN A 79 -3.82 30.21 -11.00
N ILE A 80 -4.40 31.30 -10.51
CA ILE A 80 -4.86 31.40 -9.11
C ILE A 80 -5.98 30.38 -8.81
N ILE A 81 -6.92 30.19 -9.73
CA ILE A 81 -7.99 29.19 -9.61
C ILE A 81 -7.41 27.79 -9.55
N MET A 82 -6.44 27.45 -10.39
CA MET A 82 -5.81 26.12 -10.38
C MET A 82 -5.00 25.89 -9.10
N GLN A 83 -4.24 26.90 -8.65
CA GLN A 83 -3.44 26.84 -7.43
C GLN A 83 -4.31 26.73 -6.17
N LYS A 84 -5.37 27.53 -6.05
CA LYS A 84 -6.22 27.58 -4.84
C LYS A 84 -7.40 26.62 -4.87
N GLY A 85 -7.94 26.34 -6.05
CA GLY A 85 -9.12 25.49 -6.24
C GLY A 85 -8.80 24.02 -6.47
N HIS A 86 -7.51 23.65 -6.55
CA HIS A 86 -7.05 22.29 -6.87
C HIS A 86 -7.60 21.74 -8.19
N VAL A 87 -8.01 22.62 -9.12
CA VAL A 87 -8.43 22.25 -10.46
C VAL A 87 -7.17 22.07 -11.30
N ARG A 88 -6.89 20.85 -11.78
CA ARG A 88 -5.62 20.56 -12.45
C ARG A 88 -5.76 20.30 -13.94
N LYS A 89 -6.78 19.57 -14.39
CA LYS A 89 -6.79 18.98 -15.74
C LYS A 89 -7.94 19.45 -16.61
N GLU A 90 -9.06 19.74 -15.98
CA GLU A 90 -10.29 20.19 -16.62
C GLU A 90 -10.03 21.46 -17.45
N VAL A 91 -9.21 22.35 -16.89
CA VAL A 91 -8.82 23.62 -17.51
C VAL A 91 -7.85 23.41 -18.68
N LEU A 92 -7.02 22.38 -18.64
CA LEU A 92 -6.06 22.09 -19.72
C LEU A 92 -6.75 21.63 -21.02
N SER A 93 -7.97 21.09 -20.93
CA SER A 93 -8.72 20.62 -22.09
C SER A 93 -9.49 21.71 -22.84
N ILE A 94 -9.44 22.97 -22.38
CA ILE A 94 -10.20 24.07 -22.97
C ILE A 94 -9.68 24.42 -24.37
N ASN A 95 -8.37 24.66 -24.51
CA ASN A 95 -7.68 24.90 -25.79
C ASN A 95 -6.16 24.81 -25.62
N ASP A 96 -5.43 24.87 -26.74
CA ASP A 96 -3.96 24.79 -26.76
C ASP A 96 -3.26 25.90 -25.96
N MET A 97 -3.84 27.11 -25.88
CA MET A 97 -3.26 28.20 -25.08
C MET A 97 -3.30 27.86 -23.59
N PHE A 98 -4.46 27.44 -23.07
CA PHE A 98 -4.61 26.99 -21.69
C PHE A 98 -3.72 25.78 -21.38
N PHE A 99 -3.68 24.83 -22.31
CA PHE A 99 -2.78 23.68 -22.18
C PHE A 99 -1.34 24.15 -22.03
N ASN A 100 -0.83 25.01 -22.91
CA ASN A 100 0.56 25.46 -22.89
C ASN A 100 0.90 26.37 -21.69
N GLU A 101 0.04 27.34 -21.36
CA GLU A 101 0.30 28.33 -20.30
C GLU A 101 0.10 27.76 -18.89
N LEU A 102 -0.86 26.86 -18.71
CA LEU A 102 -1.21 26.32 -17.39
C LEU A 102 -0.66 24.92 -17.14
N LEU A 103 -0.07 24.26 -18.13
CA LEU A 103 0.62 22.99 -17.97
C LEU A 103 1.64 23.01 -16.83
N PRO A 104 2.51 24.02 -16.74
CA PRO A 104 3.47 24.10 -15.66
C PRO A 104 2.73 24.18 -14.32
N TYR A 105 1.55 24.78 -14.25
CA TYR A 105 0.78 24.90 -13.02
C TYR A 105 0.10 23.58 -12.62
N ALA A 106 -0.32 22.79 -13.60
CA ALA A 106 -0.94 21.48 -13.39
C ALA A 106 0.08 20.39 -12.98
N TYR A 107 1.29 20.44 -13.55
CA TYR A 107 2.28 19.36 -13.42
C TYR A 107 3.67 19.79 -12.89
N ALA A 108 4.07 21.06 -13.05
CA ALA A 108 5.44 21.53 -12.75
C ALA A 108 5.56 22.48 -11.54
N ASN A 109 4.49 23.16 -11.10
CA ASN A 109 4.47 24.11 -9.97
C ASN A 109 4.78 23.46 -8.62
N SER A 110 4.84 22.13 -8.60
CA SER A 110 5.18 21.34 -7.42
C SER A 110 6.29 20.33 -7.68
N GLY A 111 6.96 20.31 -8.86
CA GLY A 111 8.07 19.39 -8.98
C GLY A 111 8.92 19.30 -10.23
N LYS A 112 10.24 19.40 -10.00
CA LYS A 112 11.28 18.81 -10.86
C LYS A 112 11.22 17.27 -10.83
N THR A 113 10.53 16.69 -9.84
CA THR A 113 10.44 15.25 -9.64
C THR A 113 9.01 14.77 -9.83
N LEU A 114 8.82 13.79 -10.71
CA LEU A 114 7.56 13.07 -10.88
C LEU A 114 7.64 11.74 -10.14
N GLN A 115 6.81 11.55 -9.12
CA GLN A 115 6.70 10.29 -8.37
C GLN A 115 5.38 9.60 -8.72
N LEU A 116 5.46 8.40 -9.28
CA LEU A 116 4.31 7.58 -9.65
C LEU A 116 4.25 6.34 -8.76
N LEU A 117 3.08 6.02 -8.21
CA LEU A 117 2.86 4.78 -7.46
C LEU A 117 1.73 3.98 -8.13
N LEU A 118 2.08 2.82 -8.68
CA LEU A 118 1.15 1.86 -9.27
C LEU A 118 0.96 0.69 -8.30
N VAL A 119 -0.24 0.52 -7.74
CA VAL A 119 -0.56 -0.60 -6.84
C VAL A 119 -1.37 -1.66 -7.58
N ILE A 120 -0.88 -2.90 -7.55
CA ILE A 120 -1.43 -4.04 -8.29
C ILE A 120 -1.71 -5.17 -7.31
N SER A 121 -2.75 -5.94 -7.57
CA SER A 121 -2.94 -7.24 -6.93
C SER A 121 -3.58 -8.23 -7.89
N SER A 122 -3.25 -9.51 -7.75
CA SER A 122 -4.12 -10.56 -8.26
C SER A 122 -5.50 -10.47 -7.61
N THR A 123 -6.55 -10.76 -8.38
CA THR A 123 -7.93 -10.83 -7.87
C THR A 123 -8.21 -12.07 -7.02
N SER A 124 -7.29 -13.04 -6.96
CA SER A 124 -7.46 -14.29 -6.20
C SER A 124 -7.87 -14.04 -4.75
N LYS A 125 -7.09 -13.22 -4.01
CA LYS A 125 -7.38 -12.90 -2.61
C LYS A 125 -8.70 -12.16 -2.43
N MET A 126 -9.04 -11.24 -3.33
CA MET A 126 -10.32 -10.52 -3.27
C MET A 126 -11.50 -11.44 -3.55
N ARG A 127 -11.41 -12.32 -4.56
CA ARG A 127 -12.45 -13.31 -4.87
C ARG A 127 -12.70 -14.21 -3.67
N GLN A 128 -11.63 -14.69 -3.02
CA GLN A 128 -11.74 -15.48 -1.79
C GLN A 128 -12.41 -14.72 -0.65
N ASN A 129 -12.03 -13.46 -0.43
CA ASN A 129 -12.65 -12.57 0.56
C ASN A 129 -14.16 -12.37 0.28
N ASP A 130 -14.51 -12.09 -0.97
CA ASP A 130 -15.88 -11.82 -1.40
C ASP A 130 -16.74 -13.08 -1.33
N ASP A 131 -16.23 -14.22 -1.79
CA ASP A 131 -16.89 -15.52 -1.68
C ASP A 131 -17.15 -15.88 -0.21
N CYS A 132 -16.18 -15.60 0.65
CA CYS A 132 -16.34 -15.83 2.08
C CYS A 132 -17.42 -14.91 2.68
N PHE A 133 -17.45 -13.63 2.29
CA PHE A 133 -18.45 -12.69 2.76
C PHE A 133 -19.86 -13.07 2.28
N LEU A 134 -19.99 -13.48 1.02
CA LEU A 134 -21.27 -13.93 0.47
C LEU A 134 -21.74 -15.24 1.12
N ARG A 135 -20.82 -16.11 1.56
CA ARG A 135 -21.15 -17.36 2.25
C ARG A 135 -21.56 -17.16 3.71
N ASN A 136 -20.84 -16.29 4.42
CA ASN A 136 -20.85 -16.22 5.89
C ASN A 136 -21.37 -14.89 6.46
N GLY A 137 -21.30 -13.80 5.69
CA GLY A 137 -21.75 -12.47 6.09
C GLY A 137 -20.71 -11.65 6.86
N PRO A 138 -21.07 -10.42 7.29
CA PRO A 138 -20.20 -9.57 8.09
C PRO A 138 -19.93 -10.18 9.47
N ASP A 139 -18.82 -9.80 10.08
CA ASP A 139 -18.47 -10.24 11.43
C ASP A 139 -19.47 -9.72 12.47
N PHE A 140 -19.86 -8.45 12.32
CA PHE A 140 -20.81 -7.77 13.18
C PHE A 140 -21.96 -7.19 12.34
N PRO A 141 -23.04 -7.95 12.10
CA PRO A 141 -24.14 -7.51 11.23
C PRO A 141 -24.79 -6.17 11.63
N SER A 142 -24.74 -5.80 12.91
CA SER A 142 -25.29 -4.55 13.43
C SER A 142 -24.39 -3.32 13.21
N LYS A 143 -23.16 -3.52 12.72
CA LYS A 143 -22.21 -2.43 12.46
C LYS A 143 -22.24 -2.10 10.96
N PRO A 144 -21.96 -0.85 10.55
CA PRO A 144 -21.88 -0.53 9.14
C PRO A 144 -20.90 -1.45 8.40
N TYR A 145 -21.27 -1.90 7.20
CA TYR A 145 -20.42 -2.68 6.30
C TYR A 145 -20.74 -2.32 4.84
N GLU A 146 -19.83 -2.59 3.91
CA GLU A 146 -20.07 -2.42 2.48
C GLU A 146 -21.27 -3.25 2.03
N SER A 147 -22.21 -2.66 1.30
CA SER A 147 -23.46 -3.34 0.97
C SER A 147 -23.24 -4.70 0.30
N ALA A 148 -24.05 -5.71 0.67
CA ALA A 148 -23.96 -7.05 0.09
C ALA A 148 -24.04 -7.04 -1.44
N GLN A 149 -24.82 -6.10 -1.99
CA GLN A 149 -24.93 -5.90 -3.43
C GLN A 149 -23.61 -5.44 -4.04
N SER A 150 -22.92 -4.47 -3.44
CA SER A 150 -21.61 -4.00 -3.92
C SER A 150 -20.59 -5.13 -3.95
N ILE A 151 -20.52 -5.93 -2.87
CA ILE A 151 -19.61 -7.08 -2.79
C ILE A 151 -19.95 -8.14 -3.84
N TYR A 152 -21.25 -8.42 -4.05
CA TYR A 152 -21.69 -9.36 -5.08
C TYR A 152 -21.33 -8.87 -6.50
N GLU A 153 -21.54 -7.58 -6.78
CA GLU A 153 -21.16 -6.98 -8.07
C GLU A 153 -19.65 -7.01 -8.29
N ARG A 154 -18.87 -6.74 -7.23
CA ARG A 154 -17.41 -6.87 -7.24
C ARG A 154 -16.96 -8.31 -7.50
N SER A 155 -17.59 -9.31 -6.85
CA SER A 155 -17.32 -10.74 -7.11
C SER A 155 -17.57 -11.10 -8.58
N LEU A 156 -18.71 -10.70 -9.15
CA LEU A 156 -19.04 -10.94 -10.57
C LEU A 156 -18.09 -10.23 -11.55
N GLN A 157 -17.62 -9.03 -11.20
CA GLN A 157 -16.68 -8.30 -12.03
C GLN A 157 -15.30 -8.94 -11.98
N SER A 158 -14.81 -9.19 -10.76
CA SER A 158 -13.48 -9.72 -10.50
C SER A 158 -13.27 -11.11 -11.06
N SER A 159 -14.32 -11.94 -11.19
CA SER A 159 -14.25 -13.27 -11.77
C SER A 159 -13.81 -13.28 -13.24
N LYS A 160 -13.83 -12.12 -13.91
CA LYS A 160 -13.50 -11.96 -15.34
C LYS A 160 -12.07 -11.50 -15.60
N PHE A 161 -11.31 -11.17 -14.55
CA PHE A 161 -10.01 -10.53 -14.66
C PHE A 161 -9.01 -11.11 -13.67
N GLU A 162 -7.77 -11.32 -14.07
CA GLU A 162 -6.72 -11.92 -13.24
C GLU A 162 -6.15 -10.92 -12.22
N TYR A 163 -6.17 -9.63 -12.55
CA TYR A 163 -5.57 -8.57 -11.73
C TYR A 163 -6.52 -7.38 -11.51
N GLU A 164 -6.21 -6.60 -10.49
CA GLU A 164 -6.77 -5.28 -10.27
C GLU A 164 -5.68 -4.25 -9.95
N PHE A 165 -5.93 -3.01 -10.38
CA PHE A 165 -5.20 -1.82 -9.98
C PHE A 165 -5.98 -1.09 -8.89
N LEU A 166 -5.24 -0.61 -7.88
CA LEU A 166 -5.80 0.08 -6.73
C LEU A 166 -5.32 1.54 -6.73
N ASP A 167 -6.25 2.47 -6.92
CA ASP A 167 -5.96 3.88 -6.71
C ASP A 167 -5.95 4.11 -5.19
N VAL A 168 -4.78 4.41 -4.62
CA VAL A 168 -4.59 4.52 -3.17
C VAL A 168 -4.33 5.96 -2.74
N SER A 169 -4.76 6.30 -1.53
CA SER A 169 -4.40 7.54 -0.86
C SER A 169 -4.02 7.28 0.59
N TYR A 170 -3.20 8.15 1.15
CA TYR A 170 -2.80 8.09 2.55
C TYR A 170 -3.51 9.18 3.35
N ASP A 171 -4.32 8.75 4.31
CA ASP A 171 -5.08 9.59 5.22
C ASP A 171 -4.16 10.04 6.35
N VAL A 172 -3.40 11.11 6.09
CA VAL A 172 -2.59 11.78 7.11
C VAL A 172 -3.41 12.92 7.65
N SER A 173 -3.68 12.93 8.97
CA SER A 173 -4.30 14.08 9.60
C SER A 173 -3.49 15.33 9.24
N THR A 174 -4.16 16.45 8.99
CA THR A 174 -3.49 17.72 8.71
C THR A 174 -2.50 18.08 9.83
N SER A 175 -2.81 17.73 11.08
CA SER A 175 -1.88 17.89 12.21
C SER A 175 -0.59 17.07 12.03
N PHE A 176 -0.69 15.80 11.62
CA PHE A 176 0.48 14.95 11.38
C PHE A 176 1.29 15.42 10.16
N LYS A 177 0.63 16.05 9.17
CA LYS A 177 1.34 16.71 8.06
C LYS A 177 2.24 17.85 8.54
N TYR A 178 1.75 18.71 9.43
CA TYR A 178 2.54 19.83 9.95
C TYR A 178 3.58 19.40 11.00
N GLU A 179 3.20 18.47 11.88
CA GLU A 179 4.02 18.08 13.03
C GLU A 179 5.24 17.23 12.63
N PHE A 180 5.09 16.32 11.66
CA PHE A 180 6.20 15.48 11.21
C PHE A 180 6.97 16.05 10.02
N PHE A 181 6.34 16.84 9.15
CA PHE A 181 6.95 17.22 7.88
C PHE A 181 7.17 18.73 7.70
N GLY A 182 6.70 19.56 8.63
CA GLY A 182 6.81 21.02 8.55
C GLY A 182 6.04 21.64 7.39
N GLU A 183 6.10 22.98 7.26
CA GLU A 183 5.48 23.73 6.14
C GLU A 183 6.17 23.48 4.78
N GLN A 184 7.36 22.87 4.76
CA GLN A 184 8.17 22.65 3.54
C GLN A 184 7.83 21.36 2.78
N LEU A 185 6.61 20.87 2.91
CA LEU A 185 6.15 19.70 2.17
C LEU A 185 6.08 19.98 0.65
N TYR A 186 6.97 19.32 -0.09
CA TYR A 186 6.85 19.03 -1.53
C TYR A 186 6.77 20.20 -2.52
N GLU A 187 7.56 21.26 -2.37
CA GLU A 187 7.62 22.22 -3.48
C GLU A 187 8.18 21.59 -4.77
N ASP A 188 8.92 20.47 -4.66
CA ASP A 188 9.67 19.87 -5.78
C ASP A 188 9.26 18.42 -6.20
N THR A 189 8.24 17.78 -5.61
CA THR A 189 7.73 16.46 -6.05
C THR A 189 6.22 16.39 -6.32
N LEU A 190 5.85 15.97 -7.53
CA LEU A 190 4.47 15.63 -7.90
C LEU A 190 4.20 14.14 -7.70
N LEU A 191 3.37 13.79 -6.72
CA LEU A 191 2.93 12.41 -6.46
C LEU A 191 1.61 12.08 -7.19
N ILE A 192 1.60 10.97 -7.93
CA ILE A 192 0.42 10.48 -8.66
C ILE A 192 0.22 8.99 -8.36
N THR A 193 -0.99 8.65 -7.95
CA THR A 193 -1.39 7.28 -7.60
C THR A 193 -2.60 6.78 -8.41
N ASP A 194 -3.24 7.64 -9.21
CA ASP A 194 -4.39 7.26 -10.06
C ASP A 194 -3.91 6.53 -11.33
N TYR A 195 -4.42 5.33 -11.55
CA TYR A 195 -4.03 4.47 -12.66
C TYR A 195 -4.24 5.09 -14.05
N GLU A 196 -5.38 5.77 -14.30
CA GLU A 196 -5.63 6.39 -15.61
C GLU A 196 -4.66 7.55 -15.84
N GLU A 197 -4.34 8.30 -14.78
CA GLU A 197 -3.37 9.38 -14.87
C GLU A 197 -1.97 8.86 -15.16
N ILE A 198 -1.54 7.80 -14.47
CA ILE A 198 -0.25 7.14 -14.74
C ILE A 198 -0.20 6.65 -16.19
N LYS A 199 -1.24 5.96 -16.66
CA LYS A 199 -1.34 5.48 -18.05
C LYS A 199 -1.32 6.63 -19.05
N PHE A 200 -2.02 7.72 -18.75
CA PHE A 200 -2.04 8.93 -19.56
C PHE A 200 -0.65 9.55 -19.67
N ILE A 201 0.05 9.72 -18.55
CA ILE A 201 1.42 10.25 -18.48
C ILE A 201 2.35 9.42 -19.34
N PHE A 202 2.36 8.10 -19.16
CA PHE A 202 3.22 7.24 -19.97
C PHE A 202 2.88 7.33 -21.46
N SER A 203 1.60 7.41 -21.83
CA SER A 203 1.18 7.31 -23.23
C SER A 203 1.25 8.63 -24.00
N HIS A 204 1.02 9.76 -23.34
CA HIS A 204 0.87 11.06 -24.00
C HIS A 204 1.91 12.10 -23.56
N ILE A 205 2.59 11.86 -22.43
CA ILE A 205 3.60 12.78 -21.89
C ILE A 205 5.00 12.19 -22.11
N ILE A 206 5.33 11.10 -21.43
CA ILE A 206 6.71 10.57 -21.43
C ILE A 206 7.10 10.01 -22.81
N ASN A 207 6.25 9.17 -23.41
CA ASN A 207 6.55 8.56 -24.70
C ASN A 207 6.30 9.48 -25.91
N ASN A 208 5.74 10.67 -25.70
CA ASN A 208 5.53 11.62 -26.78
C ASN A 208 6.79 12.48 -26.95
N PRO A 209 7.49 12.39 -28.10
CA PRO A 209 8.70 13.19 -28.34
C PRO A 209 8.42 14.70 -28.33
N ASP A 210 7.18 15.11 -28.67
CA ASP A 210 6.78 16.51 -28.75
C ASP A 210 6.20 17.06 -27.42
N SER A 211 6.23 16.25 -26.34
CA SER A 211 5.70 16.69 -25.05
C SER A 211 6.66 17.66 -24.36
N ARG A 212 6.31 18.95 -24.37
CA ARG A 212 7.01 20.01 -23.63
C ARG A 212 7.01 19.77 -22.11
N ILE A 213 5.99 19.08 -21.58
CA ILE A 213 5.91 18.74 -20.14
C ILE A 213 7.11 17.93 -19.70
N LYS A 214 7.56 17.01 -20.55
CA LYS A 214 8.67 16.11 -20.25
C LYS A 214 9.95 16.87 -19.93
N GLU A 215 10.16 18.03 -20.56
CA GLU A 215 11.34 18.90 -20.33
C GLU A 215 11.39 19.50 -18.92
N HIS A 216 10.27 19.55 -18.21
CA HIS A 216 10.20 20.06 -16.84
C HIS A 216 10.60 19.02 -15.79
N PHE A 217 10.55 17.73 -16.11
CA PHE A 217 10.93 16.67 -15.17
C PHE A 217 12.44 16.42 -15.23
N LYS A 218 13.14 16.71 -14.14
CA LYS A 218 14.54 16.31 -13.95
C LYS A 218 14.67 14.86 -13.49
N SER A 219 13.65 14.37 -12.80
CA SER A 219 13.60 13.02 -12.27
C SER A 219 12.20 12.42 -12.41
N ILE A 220 12.14 11.14 -12.79
CA ILE A 220 10.92 10.33 -12.84
C ILE A 220 11.13 9.07 -12.03
N TYR A 221 10.41 8.93 -10.92
CA TYR A 221 10.42 7.77 -10.05
C TYR A 221 9.10 7.03 -10.17
N VAL A 222 9.18 5.73 -10.38
CA VAL A 222 8.02 4.86 -10.54
C VAL A 222 8.14 3.69 -9.59
N ASP A 223 7.14 3.53 -8.74
CA ASP A 223 7.07 2.46 -7.78
C ASP A 223 5.89 1.55 -8.15
N VAL A 224 6.19 0.28 -8.45
CA VAL A 224 5.19 -0.75 -8.75
C VAL A 224 5.08 -1.66 -7.55
N SER A 225 3.96 -1.56 -6.85
CA SER A 225 3.72 -2.28 -5.62
C SER A 225 2.70 -3.40 -5.84
N ILE A 226 3.11 -4.65 -5.65
CA ILE A 226 2.29 -5.83 -5.90
C ILE A 226 1.91 -6.46 -4.56
N LEU A 227 0.63 -6.33 -4.18
CA LEU A 227 0.13 -6.81 -2.89
C LEU A 227 -0.04 -8.34 -2.88
N HIS A 228 -0.44 -8.93 -4.00
CA HIS A 228 -0.59 -10.37 -4.16
C HIS A 228 -0.31 -10.77 -5.62
N GLY A 229 0.28 -11.95 -5.82
CA GLY A 229 0.58 -12.49 -7.15
C GLY A 229 1.92 -12.03 -7.73
N TYR A 230 2.90 -11.71 -6.87
CA TYR A 230 4.22 -11.24 -7.33
C TYR A 230 4.95 -12.29 -8.15
N GLN A 231 4.88 -13.56 -7.73
CA GLN A 231 5.59 -14.64 -8.41
C GLN A 231 5.10 -14.79 -9.86
N GLU A 232 3.79 -14.87 -10.04
CA GLU A 232 3.12 -15.06 -11.32
C GLU A 232 3.30 -13.84 -12.22
N LEU A 233 3.20 -12.63 -11.64
CA LEU A 233 3.29 -11.40 -12.40
C LEU A 233 4.73 -11.06 -12.78
N ILE A 234 5.72 -11.29 -11.92
CA ILE A 234 7.11 -10.87 -12.15
C ILE A 234 8.01 -12.02 -12.58
N TYR A 235 8.09 -13.13 -11.83
CA TYR A 235 9.08 -14.20 -12.11
C TYR A 235 8.65 -15.12 -13.23
N ASP A 236 7.37 -15.53 -13.23
CA ASP A 236 6.82 -16.51 -14.17
C ASP A 236 6.24 -15.84 -15.42
N SER A 237 6.67 -14.60 -15.69
CA SER A 237 6.20 -13.79 -16.80
C SER A 237 7.35 -13.28 -17.67
N ASP A 238 6.96 -12.77 -18.83
CA ASP A 238 7.81 -12.09 -19.78
C ASP A 238 8.30 -10.71 -19.27
N ILE A 239 7.84 -10.24 -18.11
CA ILE A 239 8.37 -9.04 -17.42
C ILE A 239 9.78 -9.31 -16.92
N ASN A 240 10.06 -10.50 -16.36
CA ASN A 240 11.40 -10.87 -15.91
C ASN A 240 12.41 -10.77 -17.07
N ASP A 241 12.00 -11.27 -18.24
CA ASP A 241 12.83 -11.22 -19.44
C ASP A 241 13.07 -9.79 -19.90
N THR A 242 12.06 -8.92 -19.87
CA THR A 242 12.24 -7.48 -20.16
C THR A 242 13.19 -6.85 -19.14
N LEU A 243 13.01 -7.09 -17.84
CA LEU A 243 13.93 -6.59 -16.79
C LEU A 243 15.37 -7.06 -17.00
N ARG A 244 15.58 -8.34 -17.36
CA ARG A 244 16.90 -8.92 -17.64
C ARG A 244 17.53 -8.35 -18.90
N LYS A 245 16.75 -8.08 -19.95
CA LYS A 245 17.23 -7.47 -21.20
C LYS A 245 17.64 -6.02 -21.00
N THR A 246 16.87 -5.29 -20.19
CA THR A 246 17.06 -3.86 -19.97
C THR A 246 18.17 -3.57 -18.96
N GLY A 247 18.21 -4.30 -17.85
CA GLY A 247 19.29 -4.19 -16.87
C GLY A 247 20.53 -4.95 -17.29
N ARG A 248 21.60 -4.26 -17.70
CA ARG A 248 22.93 -4.88 -17.82
C ARG A 248 23.58 -4.94 -16.43
N SER A 249 24.30 -6.02 -16.16
CA SER A 249 24.96 -6.24 -14.86
C SER A 249 26.10 -5.26 -14.57
N PHE A 250 26.64 -4.59 -15.59
CA PHE A 250 27.76 -3.66 -15.47
C PHE A 250 27.50 -2.36 -16.23
N PRO A 251 27.72 -1.20 -15.59
CA PRO A 251 27.55 0.09 -16.22
C PRO A 251 28.66 0.30 -17.27
N VAL A 252 28.27 0.29 -18.54
CA VAL A 252 29.06 0.94 -19.59
C VAL A 252 28.32 2.24 -19.88
N ASP A 253 28.92 3.36 -19.46
CA ASP A 253 28.49 4.76 -19.64
C ASP A 253 26.99 4.98 -19.88
N GLY A 254 26.25 5.33 -18.81
CA GLY A 254 24.83 5.70 -18.87
C GLY A 254 23.84 4.53 -18.88
N SER A 255 24.30 3.27 -18.96
CA SER A 255 23.39 2.12 -18.97
C SER A 255 22.64 1.92 -17.64
N SER A 256 21.38 1.51 -17.73
CA SER A 256 20.56 1.22 -16.56
C SER A 256 21.10 0.04 -15.73
N VAL A 257 21.19 0.24 -14.42
CA VAL A 257 21.63 -0.76 -13.44
C VAL A 257 20.40 -1.44 -12.83
N LYS A 258 20.33 -2.77 -12.95
CA LYS A 258 19.31 -3.59 -12.30
C LYS A 258 19.88 -4.27 -11.06
N ILE A 259 19.19 -4.10 -9.93
CA ILE A 259 19.49 -4.78 -8.67
C ILE A 259 18.22 -5.52 -8.22
N GLN A 260 18.33 -6.82 -8.00
CA GLN A 260 17.21 -7.65 -7.56
C GLN A 260 17.61 -8.42 -6.30
N VAL A 261 16.78 -8.31 -5.27
CA VAL A 261 17.10 -8.82 -3.93
C VAL A 261 15.86 -9.38 -3.24
N LYS A 262 16.04 -10.53 -2.58
CA LYS A 262 15.15 -10.97 -1.50
C LYS A 262 15.46 -10.10 -0.29
N ALA A 263 14.50 -9.31 0.18
CA ALA A 263 14.70 -8.53 1.40
C ALA A 263 14.68 -9.45 2.63
N ASN A 264 15.07 -8.89 3.77
CA ASN A 264 14.91 -9.58 5.03
C ASN A 264 13.43 -9.84 5.28
N ASP A 265 13.16 -10.98 5.89
CA ASP A 265 11.79 -11.32 6.27
C ASP A 265 11.32 -10.31 7.30
N PHE A 266 10.09 -9.84 7.12
CA PHE A 266 9.45 -9.02 8.13
C PHE A 266 8.32 -9.81 8.76
N PHE A 267 8.10 -9.52 10.04
CA PHE A 267 7.11 -10.20 10.82
C PHE A 267 5.99 -9.23 11.10
N TYR A 268 4.79 -9.63 10.71
CA TYR A 268 3.62 -8.83 10.98
C TYR A 268 2.47 -9.74 11.31
N GLY A 269 1.80 -9.44 12.41
CA GLY A 269 0.60 -10.15 12.80
C GLY A 269 -0.56 -9.19 12.76
N THR A 270 -1.42 -9.28 11.76
CA THR A 270 -2.83 -9.17 12.07
C THR A 270 -3.62 -10.18 11.24
N ASP A 271 -4.07 -11.20 11.97
CA ASP A 271 -5.39 -11.79 11.84
C ASP A 271 -5.55 -13.05 10.98
N SER A 272 -6.35 -13.98 11.52
CA SER A 272 -6.89 -15.17 10.84
C SER A 272 -7.73 -14.85 9.59
N HIS A 273 -7.91 -13.56 9.29
CA HIS A 273 -8.70 -13.01 8.19
C HIS A 273 -8.22 -13.41 6.80
N GLN A 274 -6.98 -13.88 6.66
CA GLN A 274 -6.42 -14.24 5.35
C GLN A 274 -6.66 -15.70 4.97
N LEU A 275 -7.11 -16.52 5.92
CA LEU A 275 -7.43 -17.92 5.69
C LEU A 275 -8.90 -18.02 5.28
N PHE A 276 -9.15 -17.87 3.98
CA PHE A 276 -10.48 -18.04 3.37
C PHE A 276 -10.79 -19.50 3.00
N ASP A 277 -9.93 -20.43 3.45
CA ASP A 277 -10.09 -21.86 3.20
C ASP A 277 -11.43 -22.35 3.74
N LYS A 278 -12.17 -23.14 2.95
CA LYS A 278 -13.50 -23.62 3.33
C LYS A 278 -13.49 -24.46 4.60
N ASP A 279 -12.39 -25.17 4.85
CA ASP A 279 -12.29 -26.12 5.96
C ASP A 279 -11.65 -25.51 7.20
N ASN A 280 -10.98 -24.34 7.05
CA ASN A 280 -10.29 -23.64 8.12
C ASN A 280 -10.66 -22.15 8.20
N ASP A 281 -11.81 -21.73 7.65
CA ASP A 281 -12.23 -20.33 7.74
C ASP A 281 -12.53 -19.96 9.20
N ARG A 282 -12.30 -18.70 9.55
CA ARG A 282 -12.54 -18.18 10.91
C ARG A 282 -14.00 -18.24 11.36
N TRP A 283 -14.94 -18.58 10.47
CA TRP A 283 -16.34 -18.79 10.82
C TRP A 283 -16.63 -20.23 11.24
N SER A 284 -15.71 -21.15 10.99
CA SER A 284 -15.75 -22.53 11.50
C SER A 284 -15.38 -22.61 12.98
N ASP A 285 -14.49 -21.75 13.47
CA ASP A 285 -14.16 -21.59 14.89
C ASP A 285 -15.21 -20.71 15.60
N PRO A 286 -15.91 -21.20 16.66
CA PRO A 286 -16.83 -20.39 17.46
C PRO A 286 -16.23 -19.09 18.00
N ASN A 287 -14.90 -19.07 18.21
CA ASN A 287 -14.15 -17.92 18.70
C ASN A 287 -13.39 -17.17 17.59
N GLY A 288 -13.44 -17.64 16.34
CA GLY A 288 -12.63 -17.08 15.25
C GLY A 288 -12.90 -15.59 15.02
N VAL A 289 -14.15 -15.14 15.19
CA VAL A 289 -14.50 -13.71 15.07
C VAL A 289 -14.22 -12.88 16.31
N LEU A 290 -14.14 -13.50 17.50
CA LEU A 290 -13.71 -12.77 18.69
C LEU A 290 -12.22 -12.44 18.63
N LYS A 291 -11.41 -13.36 18.07
CA LYS A 291 -9.97 -13.11 17.81
C LYS A 291 -9.74 -11.86 16.94
N ASN A 292 -10.69 -11.50 16.08
CA ASN A 292 -10.65 -10.29 15.24
C ASN A 292 -10.76 -9.00 16.06
N VAL A 293 -11.54 -9.01 17.14
CA VAL A 293 -11.73 -7.83 18.01
C VAL A 293 -10.42 -7.48 18.70
N ASP A 294 -9.72 -8.50 19.19
CA ASP A 294 -8.42 -8.36 19.84
C ASP A 294 -7.34 -7.83 18.88
N ALA A 295 -7.39 -8.23 17.61
CA ALA A 295 -6.46 -7.72 16.60
C ALA A 295 -6.69 -6.24 16.25
N HIS A 296 -7.82 -5.66 16.65
CA HIS A 296 -8.21 -4.28 16.35
C HIS A 296 -8.39 -3.42 17.60
N SER A 297 -7.85 -3.86 18.74
CA SER A 297 -7.91 -3.15 20.02
C SER A 297 -7.20 -1.79 20.02
N PHE A 298 -6.42 -1.47 18.98
CA PHE A 298 -5.84 -0.14 18.77
C PHE A 298 -6.90 0.94 18.51
N SER A 299 -8.11 0.56 18.10
CA SER A 299 -9.23 1.48 17.89
C SER A 299 -10.04 1.67 19.18
N LEU A 300 -10.55 2.89 19.39
CA LEU A 300 -11.55 3.17 20.43
C LEU A 300 -12.87 2.42 20.19
N GLU A 301 -13.17 2.04 18.95
CA GLU A 301 -14.34 1.28 18.55
C GLU A 301 -13.94 0.00 17.77
N PRO A 302 -13.32 -1.01 18.43
CA PRO A 302 -12.67 -2.15 17.75
C PRO A 302 -13.63 -2.94 16.85
N PHE A 303 -14.90 -3.09 17.26
CA PHE A 303 -15.94 -3.74 16.46
C PHE A 303 -16.30 -3.00 15.17
N LYS A 304 -16.22 -1.66 15.19
CA LYS A 304 -16.49 -0.85 13.99
C LYS A 304 -15.31 -0.97 13.04
N THR A 305 -14.09 -0.88 13.57
CA THR A 305 -12.85 -1.05 12.80
C THR A 305 -12.77 -2.44 12.17
N ALA A 306 -13.21 -3.50 12.85
CA ALA A 306 -13.28 -4.84 12.30
C ALA A 306 -14.15 -4.93 11.02
N ASN A 307 -15.35 -4.32 11.02
CA ASN A 307 -16.22 -4.27 9.84
C ASN A 307 -15.77 -3.25 8.77
N GLU A 308 -15.02 -2.22 9.15
CA GLU A 308 -14.35 -1.33 8.19
C GLU A 308 -13.25 -2.08 7.44
N ILE A 309 -12.58 -3.03 8.11
CA ILE A 309 -11.52 -3.85 7.54
C ILE A 309 -12.12 -5.00 6.72
N TYR A 310 -12.97 -5.83 7.30
CA TYR A 310 -13.63 -6.92 6.58
C TYR A 310 -15.11 -6.57 6.28
N PRO A 311 -15.58 -6.64 5.03
CA PRO A 311 -14.93 -7.22 3.84
C PRO A 311 -14.21 -6.20 2.93
N THR A 312 -14.09 -4.95 3.35
CA THR A 312 -13.74 -3.82 2.47
C THR A 312 -12.24 -3.73 2.15
N LYS A 313 -11.38 -3.86 3.16
CA LYS A 313 -9.92 -3.78 3.09
C LYS A 313 -9.31 -5.18 2.93
N VAL A 314 -9.58 -5.80 1.78
CA VAL A 314 -9.04 -7.12 1.36
C VAL A 314 -7.54 -7.27 1.63
N TYR A 315 -6.79 -6.20 1.41
CA TYR A 315 -5.32 -6.18 1.45
C TYR A 315 -4.76 -5.56 2.73
N PHE A 316 -5.53 -5.55 3.83
CA PHE A 316 -5.19 -4.75 5.02
C PHE A 316 -3.74 -4.93 5.48
N ASN A 317 -3.24 -6.16 5.60
CA ASN A 317 -1.86 -6.39 6.04
C ASN A 317 -0.85 -5.93 4.98
N GLU A 318 -1.15 -6.15 3.71
CA GLU A 318 -0.29 -5.72 2.60
C GLU A 318 -0.30 -4.20 2.41
N LEU A 319 -1.24 -3.45 2.96
CA LEU A 319 -1.22 -1.98 2.86
C LEU A 319 -0.13 -1.34 3.73
N ILE A 320 0.52 -2.09 4.61
CA ILE A 320 1.57 -1.58 5.49
C ILE A 320 2.73 -0.98 4.71
N HIS A 321 3.18 -1.63 3.63
CA HIS A 321 4.28 -1.09 2.83
C HIS A 321 3.87 0.08 1.96
N ILE A 322 2.59 0.14 1.58
CA ILE A 322 2.06 1.32 0.90
C ILE A 322 2.16 2.52 1.85
N ALA A 323 1.80 2.34 3.12
CA ALA A 323 1.95 3.37 4.14
C ALA A 323 3.42 3.82 4.30
N GLU A 324 4.36 2.87 4.36
CA GLU A 324 5.79 3.20 4.44
C GLU A 324 6.33 3.88 3.17
N LEU A 325 5.85 3.49 1.99
CA LEU A 325 6.18 4.20 0.75
C LEU A 325 5.68 5.65 0.81
N PHE A 326 4.44 5.90 1.23
CA PHE A 326 3.93 7.27 1.40
C PHE A 326 4.77 8.10 2.39
N LYS A 327 5.21 7.50 3.50
CA LYS A 327 6.13 8.15 4.45
C LYS A 327 7.47 8.48 3.80
N SER A 328 8.05 7.53 3.06
CA SER A 328 9.32 7.73 2.34
C SER A 328 9.21 8.84 1.29
N TYR A 329 8.05 8.99 0.64
CA TYR A 329 7.82 10.10 -0.30
C TYR A 329 7.79 11.43 0.45
N ALA A 330 7.10 11.47 1.59
CA ALA A 330 7.00 12.66 2.44
C ALA A 330 8.34 13.14 2.99
N LEU A 331 9.26 12.22 3.26
CA LEU A 331 10.63 12.53 3.67
C LEU A 331 11.60 12.67 2.49
N ASN A 332 11.11 12.55 1.25
CA ASN A 332 11.91 12.52 0.03
C ASN A 332 13.07 11.50 0.12
N GLU A 333 12.85 10.39 0.83
CA GLU A 333 13.81 9.31 1.00
C GLU A 333 13.92 8.45 -0.25
N ARG A 334 12.85 8.42 -1.06
CA ARG A 334 12.80 7.68 -2.32
C ARG A 334 13.92 8.06 -3.29
N LYS A 335 14.44 9.30 -3.21
CA LYS A 335 15.58 9.76 -4.00
C LYS A 335 16.87 9.00 -3.67
N TYR A 336 17.04 8.49 -2.44
CA TYR A 336 18.26 7.78 -2.04
C TYR A 336 18.39 6.45 -2.78
N LEU A 337 17.28 5.83 -3.18
CA LEU A 337 17.31 4.64 -4.02
C LEU A 337 17.99 4.88 -5.38
N MET A 338 18.07 6.11 -5.90
CA MET A 338 18.80 6.39 -7.14
C MET A 338 20.30 6.08 -7.05
N ASN A 339 20.87 6.20 -5.85
CA ASN A 339 22.30 6.02 -5.61
C ASN A 339 22.66 4.59 -5.22
N VAL A 340 21.67 3.69 -5.17
CA VAL A 340 21.89 2.29 -4.81
C VAL A 340 22.54 1.57 -5.99
N SER A 341 23.75 1.05 -5.77
CA SER A 341 24.54 0.29 -6.75
C SER A 341 24.70 -1.18 -6.38
N HIS A 342 24.45 -1.55 -5.12
CA HIS A 342 24.67 -2.90 -4.61
C HIS A 342 23.45 -3.49 -3.89
N LYS A 343 23.36 -4.82 -3.88
CA LYS A 343 22.28 -5.58 -3.23
C LYS A 343 22.17 -5.25 -1.74
N ARG A 344 23.30 -5.08 -1.04
CA ARG A 344 23.36 -4.75 0.41
C ARG A 344 22.69 -3.42 0.73
N GLN A 345 22.96 -2.40 -0.09
CA GLN A 345 22.31 -1.08 0.04
C GLN A 345 20.81 -1.19 -0.24
N LEU A 346 20.39 -1.93 -1.28
CA LEU A 346 18.96 -2.11 -1.54
C LEU A 346 18.24 -2.79 -0.37
N ARG A 347 18.90 -3.75 0.29
CA ARG A 347 18.37 -4.36 1.52
C ARG A 347 18.22 -3.37 2.65
N SER A 348 19.13 -2.41 2.85
CA SER A 348 19.01 -1.44 3.95
C SER A 348 17.94 -0.37 3.71
N TYR A 349 17.60 -0.08 2.45
CA TYR A 349 16.59 0.92 2.08
C TYR A 349 15.18 0.36 1.86
N HIS A 350 14.92 -0.89 2.23
CA HIS A 350 13.60 -1.46 1.97
C HIS A 350 12.51 -0.83 2.85
N PRO A 351 11.29 -0.59 2.32
CA PRO A 351 10.20 0.03 3.08
C PRO A 351 9.79 -0.70 4.36
N TYR A 352 10.20 -1.97 4.52
CA TYR A 352 9.85 -2.78 5.69
C TYR A 352 10.90 -2.77 6.79
N ASN A 353 12.01 -2.02 6.68
CA ASN A 353 13.16 -2.17 7.57
C ASN A 353 12.80 -2.04 9.05
N LYS A 354 11.87 -1.15 9.38
CA LYS A 354 11.39 -0.98 10.77
C LYS A 354 10.53 -2.15 11.31
N TYR A 355 10.07 -3.05 10.44
CA TYR A 355 9.31 -4.25 10.79
C TYR A 355 10.16 -5.53 10.69
N VAL A 356 11.44 -5.40 10.36
CA VAL A 356 12.40 -6.51 10.41
C VAL A 356 12.87 -6.66 11.84
N LEU A 357 12.74 -7.87 12.37
CA LEU A 357 13.30 -8.22 13.66
C LEU A 357 14.70 -8.77 13.44
N SER A 358 15.68 -8.26 14.18
CA SER A 358 17.01 -8.86 14.22
C SER A 358 16.94 -10.24 14.88
N HIS A 359 17.88 -11.12 14.55
CA HIS A 359 17.96 -12.45 15.19
C HIS A 359 18.09 -12.33 16.72
N ASP A 360 18.82 -11.31 17.17
CA ASP A 360 18.95 -10.93 18.56
C ASP A 360 17.61 -10.49 19.19
N GLN A 361 16.80 -9.71 18.48
CA GLN A 361 15.47 -9.32 18.98
C GLN A 361 14.52 -10.51 19.11
N ILE A 362 14.71 -11.57 18.30
CA ILE A 362 13.93 -12.81 18.37
C ILE A 362 14.41 -13.68 19.55
N ASN A 363 15.72 -13.72 19.81
CA ASN A 363 16.33 -14.69 20.72
C ASN A 363 16.81 -14.15 22.07
N ARG A 364 16.84 -12.82 22.29
CA ARG A 364 17.33 -12.25 23.56
C ARG A 364 16.38 -12.58 24.73
N PRO A 365 16.86 -13.28 25.78
CA PRO A 365 16.12 -13.35 27.03
C PRO A 365 16.05 -11.95 27.64
N LEU A 366 14.83 -11.46 27.90
CA LEU A 366 14.68 -10.11 28.44
C LEU A 366 15.32 -9.97 29.84
N PRO A 367 15.86 -8.78 30.16
CA PRO A 367 16.16 -8.43 31.54
C PRO A 367 14.87 -8.50 32.38
N SER A 368 14.96 -9.10 33.58
CA SER A 368 13.83 -9.25 34.49
C SER A 368 13.25 -7.88 34.87
N TYR A 369 12.06 -7.55 34.35
CA TYR A 369 11.39 -6.28 34.64
C TYR A 369 10.73 -6.28 36.02
N ASN A 370 10.90 -5.17 36.73
CA ASN A 370 10.25 -4.87 38.01
C ASN A 370 8.86 -4.24 37.71
N LEU A 371 7.78 -4.95 38.01
CA LEU A 371 6.40 -4.69 37.54
C LEU A 371 5.76 -3.34 37.95
N ASN A 372 6.45 -2.47 38.69
CA ASN A 372 5.87 -1.26 39.29
C ASN A 372 5.84 -0.01 38.38
N ARG A 373 6.06 -0.13 37.06
CA ARG A 373 6.22 1.04 36.16
C ARG A 373 5.05 1.31 35.20
N PHE A 374 4.00 0.48 35.17
CA PHE A 374 2.94 0.56 34.15
C PHE A 374 1.79 1.54 34.46
N ASP A 375 1.74 2.18 35.63
CA ASP A 375 0.68 3.16 35.95
C ASP A 375 0.85 4.52 35.23
N HIS A 376 1.94 4.74 34.48
CA HIS A 376 2.17 6.01 33.78
C HIS A 376 1.90 5.99 32.26
N ILE A 377 1.61 4.85 31.64
CA ILE A 377 1.40 4.77 30.17
C ILE A 377 0.00 5.21 29.73
N ARG A 378 -0.98 5.38 30.64
CA ARG A 378 -2.28 5.98 30.31
C ARG A 378 -2.27 7.51 30.16
N GLY A 379 -1.14 8.19 30.38
CA GLY A 379 -1.03 9.65 30.35
C GLY A 379 -0.10 10.25 29.28
N ALA A 380 0.53 9.43 28.43
CA ALA A 380 1.66 9.88 27.60
C ALA A 380 1.32 9.97 26.10
N PHE A 381 0.34 10.80 25.74
CA PHE A 381 0.30 11.44 24.41
C PHE A 381 0.66 12.92 24.61
N ASN A 382 1.96 13.20 24.79
CA ASN A 382 2.50 14.56 24.83
C ASN A 382 3.91 14.54 24.22
N PRO A 383 4.13 15.09 23.00
CA PRO A 383 5.38 14.92 22.26
C PRO A 383 6.34 16.08 22.52
N LEU A 384 7.04 16.10 23.64
CA LEU A 384 8.17 17.02 23.86
C LEU A 384 9.16 16.38 24.84
N ASN A 385 10.22 15.77 24.31
CA ASN A 385 11.60 15.84 24.83
C ASN A 385 12.47 14.80 24.13
N LEU A 386 13.49 15.26 23.40
CA LEU A 386 14.77 14.57 23.24
C LEU A 386 15.79 15.53 22.60
N PHE A 387 16.76 16.00 23.38
CA PHE A 387 18.05 16.49 22.90
C PHE A 387 19.16 16.18 23.92
N ALA A 388 20.32 15.85 23.35
CA ALA A 388 21.70 15.88 23.86
C ALA A 388 22.19 14.75 24.81
N ASN A 389 23.24 14.04 24.38
CA ASN A 389 24.60 14.28 24.89
C ASN A 389 25.70 13.56 24.06
N ASP A 390 26.83 14.26 23.92
CA ASP A 390 28.14 13.82 23.41
C ASP A 390 28.87 12.89 24.40
N LEU A 391 29.78 12.02 23.91
CA LEU A 391 31.08 11.69 24.53
C LEU A 391 31.96 10.79 23.62
N ASN A 392 33.22 11.18 23.46
CA ASN A 392 34.38 10.45 22.87
C ASN A 392 34.75 9.19 23.68
N TRP A 393 35.49 8.23 23.09
CA TRP A 393 36.80 7.67 23.57
C TRP A 393 37.36 6.59 22.60
N ASP A 394 38.70 6.42 22.65
CA ASP A 394 39.62 5.73 21.72
C ASP A 394 39.80 4.19 21.90
N THR A 395 40.18 3.57 20.76
CA THR A 395 41.09 2.42 20.42
C THR A 395 41.21 1.15 21.29
N ASP A 396 41.20 -0.04 20.64
CA ASP A 396 42.40 -0.87 20.36
C ASP A 396 42.05 -2.21 19.64
N ASP A 397 43.04 -2.73 18.90
CA ASP A 397 43.11 -3.89 18.00
C ASP A 397 43.02 -5.28 18.69
N ASP A 398 42.73 -6.35 17.91
CA ASP A 398 43.59 -7.54 17.79
C ASP A 398 43.02 -8.62 16.82
N ASP A 399 43.93 -9.19 16.03
CA ASP A 399 43.80 -10.25 15.01
C ASP A 399 43.63 -11.68 15.59
N ASP A 400 43.01 -12.63 14.86
CA ASP A 400 43.56 -14.00 14.68
C ASP A 400 42.85 -14.81 13.57
N ASP A 401 43.63 -15.64 12.90
CA ASP A 401 43.42 -16.39 11.65
C ASP A 401 42.78 -17.79 11.85
N GLY A 402 42.22 -18.37 10.76
CA GLY A 402 42.38 -19.83 10.53
C GLY A 402 41.21 -20.68 9.99
N GLU A 403 41.27 -20.92 8.67
CA GLU A 403 41.01 -22.17 7.92
C GLU A 403 39.63 -22.55 7.35
N GLU A 404 39.71 -22.99 6.09
CA GLU A 404 38.73 -23.06 4.99
C GLU A 404 38.06 -24.43 4.84
N GLU A 405 36.81 -24.48 4.33
CA GLU A 405 36.31 -25.57 3.48
C GLU A 405 35.07 -25.16 2.62
N GLU A 406 35.25 -25.28 1.29
CA GLU A 406 34.33 -25.43 0.13
C GLU A 406 33.35 -24.30 -0.32
N LEU A 407 33.65 -23.74 -1.52
CA LEU A 407 33.15 -22.51 -2.15
C LEU A 407 31.88 -22.66 -3.02
N GLU A 408 30.77 -22.07 -2.58
CA GLU A 408 29.86 -21.33 -3.45
C GLU A 408 30.33 -19.86 -3.44
N ASP A 409 30.31 -19.15 -4.59
CA ASP A 409 30.83 -17.78 -4.75
C ASP A 409 30.09 -16.75 -3.85
N ASP A 410 30.46 -16.72 -2.57
CA ASP A 410 30.14 -15.74 -1.54
C ASP A 410 31.36 -14.81 -1.37
N ASP A 411 31.57 -13.95 -2.37
CA ASP A 411 32.53 -12.84 -2.28
C ASP A 411 32.10 -11.85 -1.17
N ASP A 412 32.91 -11.83 -0.11
CA ASP A 412 33.27 -10.69 0.75
C ASP A 412 32.14 -9.83 1.31
N ALA A 413 31.44 -10.41 2.29
CA ALA A 413 30.63 -9.69 3.26
C ALA A 413 31.19 -9.85 4.68
N GLN A 414 32.45 -9.45 4.90
CA GLN A 414 32.98 -9.25 6.25
C GLN A 414 33.68 -7.89 6.32
N GLY A 415 33.36 -7.08 7.32
CA GLY A 415 33.98 -5.76 7.52
C GLY A 415 33.04 -4.55 7.33
N LEU A 416 31.76 -4.66 7.72
CA LEU A 416 30.93 -3.47 7.97
C LEU A 416 29.80 -3.85 8.94
N ASP A 417 30.15 -4.44 10.07
CA ASP A 417 29.32 -4.36 11.27
C ASP A 417 29.52 -2.96 11.84
N THR A 418 28.89 -1.97 11.19
CA THR A 418 28.60 -0.72 11.87
C THR A 418 27.86 -1.09 13.14
N GLU A 419 28.48 -0.81 14.29
CA GLU A 419 27.83 -0.60 15.58
C GLU A 419 26.71 0.44 15.39
N LEU A 420 25.58 -0.03 14.87
CA LEU A 420 24.29 0.53 15.22
C LEU A 420 24.14 0.15 16.68
N ASP A 421 24.66 1.00 17.55
CA ASP A 421 24.41 0.98 18.98
C ASP A 421 22.89 0.98 19.16
N GLN A 422 22.36 -0.24 19.31
CA GLN A 422 20.97 -0.50 19.59
C GLN A 422 20.76 0.01 21.00
N ALA A 423 20.39 1.28 21.13
CA ALA A 423 19.64 1.77 22.27
C ALA A 423 18.56 0.72 22.52
N GLY A 424 18.74 -0.07 23.59
CA GLY A 424 17.96 -1.28 23.88
C GLY A 424 16.52 -0.92 24.23
N THR A 425 15.77 -0.45 23.24
CA THR A 425 14.34 -0.34 23.32
C THR A 425 13.83 -1.78 23.37
N ASN A 426 13.12 -2.12 24.44
CA ASN A 426 12.48 -3.42 24.51
C ASN A 426 11.55 -3.51 23.31
N PHE A 427 11.83 -4.44 22.41
CA PHE A 427 10.94 -4.74 21.32
C PHE A 427 9.63 -5.32 21.89
N ASP A 428 8.50 -4.63 21.71
CA ASP A 428 7.19 -5.17 22.03
C ASP A 428 6.47 -5.59 20.74
N GLY A 429 6.31 -6.90 20.53
CA GLY A 429 5.58 -7.42 19.37
C GLY A 429 4.13 -6.92 19.29
N TYR A 430 3.50 -6.52 20.40
CA TYR A 430 2.18 -5.90 20.39
C TYR A 430 2.20 -4.47 19.85
N GLU A 431 3.25 -3.70 20.16
CA GLU A 431 3.45 -2.36 19.62
C GLU A 431 3.63 -2.45 18.10
N LEU A 432 4.49 -3.36 17.62
CA LEU A 432 4.70 -3.57 16.18
C LEU A 432 3.39 -3.92 15.44
N LYS A 433 2.59 -4.79 16.05
CA LYS A 433 1.27 -5.18 15.55
C LYS A 433 0.31 -3.99 15.50
N SER A 434 0.26 -3.19 16.56
CA SER A 434 -0.57 -1.98 16.62
C SER A 434 -0.16 -0.96 15.57
N ASP A 435 1.14 -0.68 15.44
CA ASP A 435 1.69 0.30 14.51
C ASP A 435 1.44 -0.06 13.06
N GLY A 436 1.66 -1.31 12.69
CA GLY A 436 1.36 -1.77 11.34
C GLY A 436 -0.15 -1.72 11.04
N ALA A 437 -1.01 -2.04 12.01
CA ALA A 437 -2.45 -1.96 11.82
C ALA A 437 -2.93 -0.52 11.65
N ILE A 438 -2.37 0.42 12.40
CA ILE A 438 -2.62 1.86 12.24
C ILE A 438 -2.12 2.33 10.87
N ALA A 439 -0.90 1.96 10.47
CA ALA A 439 -0.32 2.32 9.18
C ALA A 439 -1.19 1.83 8.01
N SER A 440 -1.59 0.55 8.04
CA SER A 440 -2.52 -0.04 7.07
C SER A 440 -3.90 0.61 7.10
N HIS A 441 -4.40 1.01 8.26
CA HIS A 441 -5.70 1.66 8.36
C HIS A 441 -5.73 3.04 7.70
N ASN A 442 -4.62 3.76 7.75
CA ASN A 442 -4.45 5.08 7.15
C ASN A 442 -4.35 5.04 5.62
N VAL A 443 -4.05 3.88 5.02
CA VAL A 443 -4.16 3.72 3.56
C VAL A 443 -5.63 3.46 3.18
N LYS A 444 -6.15 4.27 2.25
CA LYS A 444 -7.49 4.14 1.68
C LYS A 444 -7.40 3.72 0.22
N ILE A 445 -8.16 2.69 -0.15
CA ILE A 445 -8.40 2.33 -1.55
C ILE A 445 -9.55 3.19 -2.04
N GLN A 446 -9.29 4.09 -2.98
CA GLN A 446 -10.27 5.03 -3.52
C GLN A 446 -11.07 4.42 -4.68
N LYS A 447 -10.38 3.73 -5.58
CA LYS A 447 -10.97 3.09 -6.76
C LYS A 447 -10.25 1.77 -7.06
N ARG A 448 -11.00 0.86 -7.69
CA ARG A 448 -10.50 -0.43 -8.17
C ARG A 448 -10.72 -0.50 -9.67
N ARG A 449 -9.74 -1.04 -10.39
CA ARG A 449 -9.84 -1.22 -11.84
C ARG A 449 -9.36 -2.61 -12.19
N PHE A 450 -10.24 -3.39 -12.78
CA PHE A 450 -9.93 -4.75 -13.17
C PHE A 450 -9.25 -4.78 -14.52
N ALA A 451 -8.24 -5.63 -14.65
CA ALA A 451 -7.44 -5.75 -15.85
C ALA A 451 -7.08 -7.21 -16.11
N THR A 452 -7.01 -7.54 -17.39
CA THR A 452 -6.51 -8.85 -17.81
C THR A 452 -5.03 -8.97 -17.51
N GLU A 453 -4.54 -10.20 -17.40
CA GLU A 453 -3.12 -10.47 -17.29
C GLU A 453 -2.28 -9.81 -18.39
N LEU A 454 -2.74 -9.86 -19.64
CA LEU A 454 -2.05 -9.25 -20.77
C LEU A 454 -1.94 -7.72 -20.63
N GLU A 455 -3.02 -7.05 -20.23
CA GLU A 455 -3.02 -5.60 -20.02
C GLU A 455 -2.05 -5.20 -18.91
N THR A 456 -2.07 -5.91 -17.78
CA THR A 456 -1.18 -5.64 -16.64
C THR A 456 0.29 -5.83 -17.03
N ARG A 457 0.62 -6.96 -17.66
CA ARG A 457 2.00 -7.24 -18.11
C ARG A 457 2.47 -6.21 -19.15
N SER A 458 1.62 -5.86 -20.10
CA SER A 458 1.94 -4.87 -21.15
C SER A 458 2.24 -3.49 -20.57
N LEU A 459 1.48 -3.05 -19.56
CA LEU A 459 1.73 -1.77 -18.91
C LEU A 459 3.08 -1.74 -18.18
N ILE A 460 3.38 -2.76 -17.37
CA ILE A 460 4.65 -2.82 -16.64
C ILE A 460 5.84 -2.89 -17.60
N LYS A 461 5.75 -3.70 -18.66
CA LYS A 461 6.77 -3.75 -19.73
C LYS A 461 7.01 -2.39 -20.36
N LYS A 462 5.93 -1.71 -20.74
CA LYS A 462 6.00 -0.36 -21.29
C LYS A 462 6.71 0.59 -20.33
N MET A 463 6.44 0.52 -19.02
CA MET A 463 7.15 1.33 -18.03
C MET A 463 8.65 1.02 -17.99
N ILE A 464 9.04 -0.25 -17.95
CA ILE A 464 10.45 -0.68 -17.96
C ILE A 464 11.18 -0.16 -19.20
N GLU A 465 10.59 -0.40 -20.38
CA GLU A 465 11.16 -0.01 -21.67
C GLU A 465 11.25 1.52 -21.80
N THR A 466 10.19 2.24 -21.44
CA THR A 466 10.16 3.71 -21.47
C THR A 466 11.22 4.32 -20.56
N LEU A 467 11.26 3.92 -19.28
CA LEU A 467 12.15 4.54 -18.28
C LEU A 467 13.63 4.26 -18.57
N SER A 468 13.92 3.16 -19.26
CA SER A 468 15.30 2.76 -19.58
C SER A 468 15.76 3.20 -20.96
N SER A 469 14.86 3.79 -21.76
CA SER A 469 15.18 4.24 -23.11
C SER A 469 15.94 5.57 -23.11
N GLU A 470 17.10 5.59 -23.76
CA GLU A 470 17.84 6.84 -24.05
C GLU A 470 17.07 7.78 -24.96
N ASN A 471 16.30 7.24 -25.91
CA ASN A 471 15.57 8.08 -26.85
C ASN A 471 14.37 8.78 -26.19
N VAL A 472 13.78 8.15 -25.17
CA VAL A 472 12.54 8.65 -24.55
C VAL A 472 12.85 9.54 -23.34
N CYS A 473 13.68 9.03 -22.42
CA CYS A 473 14.08 9.70 -21.18
C CYS A 473 15.54 10.18 -21.27
N ASN A 474 15.88 10.88 -22.35
CA ASN A 474 17.18 11.53 -22.48
C ASN A 474 17.27 12.67 -21.47
N GLY A 475 18.36 12.73 -20.71
CA GLY A 475 18.60 13.80 -19.76
C GLY A 475 17.64 13.86 -18.56
N VAL A 476 16.97 12.75 -18.25
CA VAL A 476 16.07 12.63 -17.09
C VAL A 476 16.54 11.46 -16.24
N ASN A 477 16.72 11.68 -14.93
CA ASN A 477 17.00 10.59 -14.00
C ASN A 477 15.76 9.71 -13.88
N THR A 478 15.88 8.41 -14.10
CA THR A 478 14.76 7.49 -13.91
C THR A 478 15.06 6.40 -12.89
N SER A 479 14.05 6.08 -12.08
CA SER A 479 14.07 4.96 -11.14
C SER A 479 12.78 4.18 -11.27
N LEU A 480 12.90 2.87 -11.46
CA LEU A 480 11.78 1.95 -11.33
C LEU A 480 12.05 1.01 -10.16
N PHE A 481 11.18 1.04 -9.15
CA PHE A 481 11.25 0.14 -8.00
C PHE A 481 10.00 -0.74 -7.96
N ILE A 482 10.19 -2.04 -8.13
CA ILE A 482 9.14 -3.05 -8.10
C ILE A 482 9.26 -3.81 -6.79
N ILE A 483 8.21 -3.79 -5.97
CA ILE A 483 8.17 -4.47 -4.68
C ILE A 483 6.92 -5.33 -4.56
N GLY A 484 7.04 -6.50 -3.94
CA GLY A 484 5.90 -7.29 -3.51
C GLY A 484 6.31 -8.47 -2.66
N ILE A 485 5.33 -9.32 -2.35
CA ILE A 485 5.47 -10.43 -1.40
C ILE A 485 5.44 -11.74 -2.18
N LEU A 486 6.45 -12.60 -2.01
CA LEU A 486 6.48 -13.93 -2.63
C LEU A 486 5.66 -14.95 -1.85
N SER A 487 5.90 -15.02 -0.55
CA SER A 487 5.16 -15.91 0.34
C SER A 487 4.89 -15.20 1.66
N PHE A 488 3.85 -15.69 2.33
CA PHE A 488 3.58 -15.40 3.71
C PHE A 488 3.29 -16.73 4.41
N GLU A 489 3.88 -16.92 5.58
CA GLU A 489 3.80 -18.16 6.35
C GLU A 489 3.40 -17.81 7.78
N GLU A 490 2.41 -18.50 8.34
CA GLU A 490 2.12 -18.37 9.78
C GLU A 490 3.35 -18.87 10.57
N THR A 491 3.74 -18.13 11.60
CA THR A 491 4.93 -18.42 12.40
C THR A 491 4.64 -18.33 13.89
N THR A 492 5.26 -19.23 14.65
CA THR A 492 5.27 -19.22 16.12
C THR A 492 6.59 -18.70 16.68
N ASP A 493 7.47 -18.18 15.83
CA ASP A 493 8.88 -17.88 16.16
C ASP A 493 9.03 -16.63 17.05
N ILE A 494 7.95 -15.90 17.33
CA ILE A 494 8.00 -14.65 18.10
C ILE A 494 7.47 -14.89 19.53
N PRO A 495 8.37 -14.97 20.53
CA PRO A 495 7.98 -15.18 21.91
C PRO A 495 7.31 -13.94 22.52
N LYS A 496 6.36 -14.15 23.44
CA LYS A 496 5.79 -13.07 24.26
C LYS A 496 6.80 -12.63 25.32
N ASN A 497 7.05 -11.33 25.40
CA ASN A 497 8.05 -10.70 26.26
C ASN A 497 7.70 -10.64 27.77
N GLU A 498 6.85 -11.53 28.29
CA GLU A 498 6.40 -11.47 29.68
C GLU A 498 6.65 -12.78 30.44
N THR A 499 7.77 -12.84 31.17
CA THR A 499 8.12 -13.82 32.22
C THR A 499 8.25 -15.29 31.76
N LEU A 500 8.79 -16.13 32.65
CA LEU A 500 9.24 -17.55 32.52
C LEU A 500 8.33 -18.55 31.76
N SER A 501 7.19 -18.13 31.20
CA SER A 501 6.47 -18.89 30.19
C SER A 501 6.42 -18.10 28.87
N ALA A 502 7.38 -18.34 27.99
CA ALA A 502 7.38 -17.83 26.61
C ALA A 502 6.20 -18.46 25.85
N LYS A 503 5.02 -17.82 25.92
CA LYS A 503 3.91 -18.17 25.04
C LYS A 503 4.14 -17.45 23.71
N PRO A 504 4.03 -18.12 22.55
CA PRO A 504 4.15 -17.44 21.26
C PRO A 504 3.05 -16.39 21.11
N ILE A 505 3.36 -15.28 20.43
CA ILE A 505 2.32 -14.33 20.02
C ILE A 505 1.47 -15.02 18.94
N PRO A 506 0.17 -15.27 19.19
CA PRO A 506 -0.65 -15.99 18.23
C PRO A 506 -0.92 -15.14 16.98
N ASN A 507 -1.06 -15.79 15.82
CA ASN A 507 -1.41 -15.18 14.53
C ASN A 507 -0.35 -14.18 14.00
N MET A 508 0.94 -14.50 14.16
CA MET A 508 2.02 -13.79 13.48
C MET A 508 2.29 -14.43 12.12
N PHE A 509 2.54 -13.60 11.11
CA PHE A 509 2.93 -14.06 9.78
C PHE A 509 4.30 -13.53 9.44
N ARG A 510 5.12 -14.40 8.86
CA ARG A 510 6.42 -14.09 8.27
C ARG A 510 6.19 -13.82 6.79
N TYR A 511 6.55 -12.62 6.35
CA TYR A 511 6.43 -12.20 4.96
C TYR A 511 7.82 -12.16 4.32
N LYS A 512 7.93 -12.66 3.08
CA LYS A 512 9.18 -12.69 2.31
C LYS A 512 9.13 -11.67 1.15
N PRO A 513 9.46 -10.39 1.40
CA PRO A 513 9.41 -9.36 0.39
C PRO A 513 10.51 -9.52 -0.66
N HIS A 514 10.17 -9.23 -1.90
CA HIS A 514 11.10 -9.20 -3.02
C HIS A 514 11.09 -7.84 -3.69
N MET A 515 12.29 -7.37 -4.02
CA MET A 515 12.52 -6.05 -4.58
C MET A 515 13.33 -6.14 -5.86
N THR A 516 12.93 -5.35 -6.85
CA THR A 516 13.73 -5.09 -8.05
C THR A 516 13.84 -3.59 -8.21
N LEU A 517 15.07 -3.09 -8.28
CA LEU A 517 15.38 -1.70 -8.56
C LEU A 517 16.04 -1.63 -9.94
N LEU A 518 15.60 -0.69 -10.75
CA LEU A 518 16.18 -0.36 -12.05
C LEU A 518 16.42 1.14 -12.08
N ASN A 519 17.68 1.53 -11.99
CA ASN A 519 18.09 2.93 -12.01
C ASN A 519 18.76 3.27 -13.32
N LYS A 520 18.44 4.44 -13.84
CA LYS A 520 19.16 5.06 -14.95
C LYS A 520 19.52 6.49 -14.51
N PRO A 521 20.76 6.72 -14.05
CA PRO A 521 21.22 8.06 -13.73
C PRO A 521 21.37 8.89 -15.01
N TYR A 522 21.30 10.21 -14.86
CA TYR A 522 21.60 11.17 -15.91
C TYR A 522 23.02 10.95 -16.45
N SER A 523 23.14 10.75 -17.77
CA SER A 523 24.41 10.71 -18.50
C SER A 523 24.89 12.16 -18.71
N ASN A 524 26.00 12.51 -18.07
CA ASN A 524 26.63 13.84 -18.19
C ASN A 524 27.21 14.11 -19.58
#